data_AF-A0A661V5M2-F1
#
_entry.id   AF-A0A661V5M2-F1
#
_cell.length_a   1.000
_cell.length_b   1.000
_cell.length_c   1.000
_cell.angle_alpha   90.00
_cell.angle_beta   90.00
_cell.angle_gamma   90.00
#
_symmetry.space_group_name_H-M   'P 1'
#
loop_
_entity.id
_entity.type
_entity.pdbx_description
1 polymer ?
#
loop_
_entity_poly.entity_id
_entity_poly.type
_entity_poly.pdbx_seq_one_letter_code
_entity_poly.pdbx_strand_id
1 'polypeptide(L)'
;MTISLNDYHVHTAFSIDSETRLASMCEQAIARRLGEIAFTDHVDFGPADTPGHLRPIEYLAAIERCRARYGDRLVIRSGVEIGEPHLFAAEAASILSQGDFDFVLGSAHY
;
A
#
# COMPACT_ATOMS: atom_id res chain seq x y z
N MET A 1 27.38 -3.29 10.09
CA MET A 1 26.18 -3.40 9.23
C MET A 1 25.13 -2.51 9.86
N THR A 2 24.83 -1.36 9.25
CA THR A 2 23.82 -0.43 9.78
C THR A 2 22.45 -0.97 9.40
N ILE A 3 21.54 -1.09 10.36
CA ILE A 3 20.16 -1.50 10.09
C ILE A 3 19.46 -0.32 9.39
N SER A 4 18.86 -0.57 8.22
CA SER A 4 17.95 0.40 7.58
C SER A 4 16.63 0.41 8.34
N LEU A 5 16.14 1.59 8.71
CA LEU A 5 14.80 1.73 9.27
C LEU A 5 13.79 1.71 8.12
N ASN A 6 12.75 0.89 8.26
CA ASN A 6 11.74 0.68 7.21
C ASN A 6 10.35 0.76 7.83
N ASP A 7 9.35 1.15 7.04
CA ASP A 7 7.94 1.15 7.43
C ASP A 7 7.11 0.39 6.39
N TYR A 8 6.36 -0.61 6.82
CA TYR A 8 5.68 -1.57 5.93
C TYR A 8 4.17 -1.62 6.12
N HIS A 9 3.62 -0.67 6.90
CA HIS A 9 2.19 -0.60 7.15
C HIS A 9 1.72 0.86 7.24
N VAL A 10 1.39 1.44 6.10
CA VAL A 10 0.91 2.83 6.00
C VAL A 10 -0.16 2.98 4.92
N HIS A 11 -1.06 3.96 5.14
CA HIS A 11 -2.26 4.18 4.34
C HIS A 11 -2.28 5.55 3.65
N THR A 12 -2.64 5.56 2.38
CA THR A 12 -2.69 6.75 1.53
C THR A 12 -4.12 7.11 1.15
N ALA A 13 -4.29 8.10 0.28
CA ALA A 13 -5.58 8.47 -0.31
C ALA A 13 -6.21 7.39 -1.21
N PHE A 14 -5.56 6.22 -1.35
CA PHE A 14 -6.15 5.02 -1.94
C PHE A 14 -6.84 4.12 -0.90
N SER A 15 -6.66 4.41 0.38
CA SER A 15 -7.36 3.81 1.51
C SER A 15 -8.64 4.58 1.81
N ILE A 16 -9.68 3.89 2.27
CA ILE A 16 -11.00 4.50 2.59
C ILE A 16 -10.93 5.51 3.74
N ASP A 17 -9.95 5.36 4.62
CA ASP A 17 -9.82 6.05 5.89
C ASP A 17 -8.65 7.06 5.93
N SER A 18 -8.05 7.37 4.78
CA SER A 18 -6.94 8.31 4.68
C SER A 18 -7.10 9.25 3.49
N GLU A 19 -6.60 10.48 3.66
CA GLU A 19 -6.52 11.49 2.60
C GLU A 19 -5.06 11.76 2.19
N THR A 20 -4.11 11.01 2.76
CA THR A 20 -2.68 11.33 2.66
C THR A 20 -2.13 10.98 1.29
N ARG A 21 -1.46 11.92 0.62
CA ARG A 21 -0.83 11.67 -0.69
C ARG A 21 0.42 10.80 -0.53
N LEU A 22 0.59 9.81 -1.42
CA LEU A 22 1.82 8.99 -1.55
C LEU A 22 3.11 9.82 -1.54
N ALA A 23 3.14 10.91 -2.32
CA ALA A 23 4.31 11.80 -2.40
C ALA A 23 4.65 12.44 -1.04
N SER A 24 3.64 12.84 -0.26
CA SER A 24 3.83 13.40 1.07
C SER A 24 4.38 12.37 2.05
N MET A 25 3.94 11.11 1.96
CA MET A 25 4.53 10.02 2.76
C MET A 25 5.97 9.72 2.35
N CYS A 26 6.30 9.72 1.05
CA CYS A 26 7.68 9.56 0.59
C CYS A 26 8.60 10.65 1.15
N GLU A 27 8.14 11.92 1.11
CA GLU A 27 8.88 13.05 1.65
C GLU A 27 9.12 12.93 3.17
N GLN A 28 8.11 12.46 3.92
CA GLN A 28 8.27 12.19 5.35
C GLN A 28 9.21 11.00 5.63
N ALA A 29 9.10 9.93 4.87
CA ALA A 29 9.98 8.76 4.99
C ALA A 29 11.46 9.15 4.84
N ILE A 30 11.78 9.93 3.80
CA ILE A 30 13.12 10.45 3.57
C ILE A 30 13.56 11.36 4.73
N ALA A 31 12.70 12.27 5.18
CA ALA A 31 13.00 13.16 6.30
C ALA A 31 13.29 12.40 7.60
N ARG A 32 12.65 11.24 7.79
CA ARG A 32 12.88 10.32 8.92
C ARG A 32 13.98 9.29 8.67
N ARG A 33 14.68 9.38 7.54
CA ARG A 33 15.81 8.51 7.17
C ARG A 33 15.39 7.03 7.05
N LEU A 34 14.15 6.78 6.64
CA LEU A 34 13.76 5.44 6.21
C LEU A 34 14.51 5.09 4.93
N GLY A 35 15.02 3.87 4.84
CA GLY A 35 15.60 3.35 3.61
C GLY A 35 14.56 2.73 2.68
N GLU A 36 13.45 2.24 3.25
CA GLU A 36 12.39 1.56 2.50
C GLU A 36 11.00 1.83 3.11
N ILE A 37 9.99 1.96 2.25
CA ILE A 37 8.58 2.08 2.63
C ILE A 37 7.72 1.15 1.77
N ALA A 38 6.76 0.45 2.38
CA ALA A 38 5.67 -0.21 1.67
C ALA A 38 4.35 0.49 1.95
N PHE A 39 3.67 0.89 0.89
CA PHE A 39 2.28 1.35 0.99
C PHE A 39 1.37 0.14 1.02
N THR A 40 0.42 0.10 1.96
CA THR A 40 -0.46 -1.05 2.19
C THR A 40 -1.89 -0.55 2.41
N ASP A 41 -2.42 0.16 1.42
CA ASP A 41 -3.79 0.68 1.45
C ASP A 41 -4.83 -0.43 1.62
N HIS A 42 -5.94 -0.10 2.29
CA HIS A 42 -7.01 -1.03 2.64
C HIS A 42 -7.73 -1.62 1.42
N VAL A 43 -7.97 -2.93 1.49
CA VAL A 43 -8.81 -3.69 0.56
C VAL A 43 -9.73 -4.60 1.37
N ASP A 44 -10.89 -4.06 1.71
CA ASP A 44 -11.86 -4.73 2.58
C ASP A 44 -13.13 -5.12 1.82
N PHE A 45 -13.70 -6.27 2.22
CA PHE A 45 -14.86 -6.89 1.58
C PHE A 45 -15.95 -7.28 2.59
N GLY A 46 -15.81 -6.86 3.85
CA GLY A 46 -16.76 -7.14 4.90
C GLY A 46 -18.14 -6.55 4.58
N PRO A 47 -19.19 -7.02 5.29
CA PRO A 47 -20.57 -6.69 4.98
C PRO A 47 -20.91 -5.19 5.13
N ALA A 48 -20.08 -4.42 5.86
CA ALA A 48 -20.24 -2.98 6.03
C ALA A 48 -19.25 -2.15 5.20
N ASP A 49 -18.34 -2.81 4.47
CA ASP A 49 -17.28 -2.13 3.74
C ASP A 49 -17.77 -1.62 2.39
N THR A 50 -17.23 -0.48 1.98
CA THR A 50 -17.48 0.06 0.64
C THR A 50 -16.32 -0.33 -0.28
N PRO A 51 -16.50 -1.32 -1.16
CA PRO A 51 -15.42 -1.79 -2.02
C PRO A 51 -15.04 -0.74 -3.07
N GLY A 52 -13.84 -0.90 -3.65
CA GLY A 52 -13.38 -0.09 -4.78
C GLY A 52 -12.69 1.22 -4.43
N HIS A 53 -12.38 1.47 -3.15
CA HIS A 53 -11.53 2.59 -2.74
C HIS A 53 -10.12 2.43 -3.31
N LEU A 54 -9.50 1.27 -3.11
CA LEU A 54 -8.30 0.90 -3.84
C LEU A 54 -8.66 0.70 -5.32
N ARG A 55 -7.96 1.43 -6.18
CA ARG A 55 -8.03 1.30 -7.63
C ARG A 55 -6.65 0.81 -8.13
N PRO A 56 -6.42 -0.52 -8.24
CA PRO A 56 -5.07 -1.10 -8.39
C PRO A 56 -4.24 -0.48 -9.51
N ILE A 57 -4.84 -0.27 -10.69
CA ILE A 57 -4.15 0.30 -11.86
C ILE A 57 -3.69 1.75 -11.57
N GLU A 58 -4.55 2.58 -10.99
CA GLU A 58 -4.22 3.96 -10.64
C GLU A 58 -3.21 4.04 -9.50
N TYR A 59 -3.36 3.16 -8.51
CA TYR A 59 -2.48 3.04 -7.35
C TYR A 59 -1.06 2.67 -7.76
N LEU A 60 -0.89 1.61 -8.55
CA LEU A 60 0.40 1.17 -9.05
C LEU A 60 1.05 2.23 -9.94
N ALA A 61 0.27 2.87 -10.82
CA ALA A 61 0.77 4.00 -11.61
C ALA A 61 1.22 5.18 -10.73
N ALA A 62 0.56 5.43 -9.60
CA ALA A 62 0.96 6.46 -8.64
C ALA A 62 2.25 6.11 -7.89
N ILE A 63 2.43 4.83 -7.55
CA ILE A 63 3.68 4.31 -6.99
C ILE A 63 4.82 4.47 -7.99
N GLU A 64 4.64 4.14 -9.26
CA GLU A 64 5.68 4.32 -10.29
C GLU A 64 6.11 5.78 -10.44
N ARG A 65 5.16 6.73 -10.35
CA ARG A 65 5.51 8.16 -10.31
C ARG A 65 6.35 8.53 -9.09
N CYS A 66 6.09 7.91 -7.94
CA CYS A 66 6.89 8.14 -6.73
C CYS A 66 8.27 7.48 -6.84
N ARG A 67 8.36 6.25 -7.37
CA ARG A 67 9.63 5.56 -7.67
C ARG A 67 10.52 6.40 -8.58
N ALA A 68 9.95 6.94 -9.67
CA ALA A 68 10.68 7.82 -10.58
C ALA A 68 11.20 9.11 -9.92
N ARG A 69 10.47 9.64 -8.92
CA ARG A 69 10.81 10.92 -8.27
C ARG A 69 11.73 10.77 -7.04
N TYR A 70 11.62 9.67 -6.32
CA TYR A 70 12.25 9.49 -5.01
C TYR A 70 13.13 8.24 -4.91
N GLY A 71 13.19 7.39 -5.94
CA GLY A 71 13.88 6.10 -5.94
C GLY A 71 15.40 6.18 -5.80
N ASP A 72 15.99 7.37 -5.94
CA ASP A 72 17.40 7.63 -5.65
C ASP A 72 17.71 7.69 -4.14
N ARG A 73 16.67 7.87 -3.31
CA ARG A 73 16.77 8.11 -1.87
C ARG A 73 15.92 7.20 -1.00
N LEU A 74 14.87 6.59 -1.56
CA LEU A 74 13.91 5.76 -0.84
C LEU A 74 13.51 4.57 -1.70
N VAL A 75 13.65 3.35 -1.17
CA VAL A 75 13.06 2.17 -1.79
C VAL A 75 11.55 2.20 -1.53
N ILE A 76 10.74 2.12 -2.59
CA ILE A 76 9.28 2.19 -2.49
C ILE A 76 8.69 0.87 -2.96
N ARG A 77 7.91 0.22 -2.10
CA ARG A 77 7.20 -1.02 -2.36
C ARG A 77 5.72 -0.77 -2.59
N SER A 78 5.20 -1.46 -3.59
CA SER A 78 3.78 -1.56 -3.86
C SER A 78 3.21 -2.69 -3.00
N GLY A 79 2.33 -2.37 -2.07
CA GLY A 79 1.65 -3.39 -1.28
C GLY A 79 0.17 -3.10 -1.11
N VAL A 80 -0.51 -4.04 -0.46
CA VAL A 80 -1.92 -3.95 -0.10
C VAL A 80 -2.16 -4.61 1.24
N GLU A 81 -3.10 -4.08 2.00
CA GLU A 81 -3.66 -4.75 3.16
C GLU A 81 -5.01 -5.34 2.78
N ILE A 82 -5.06 -6.66 2.66
CA ILE A 82 -6.29 -7.39 2.35
C ILE A 82 -6.98 -7.74 3.66
N GLY A 83 -8.19 -7.21 3.83
CA GLY A 83 -9.11 -7.61 4.88
C GLY A 83 -9.63 -9.01 4.64
N GLU A 84 -9.48 -9.84 5.66
CA GLU A 84 -10.14 -11.13 5.82
C GLU A 84 -10.01 -12.05 4.59
N PRO A 85 -8.80 -12.24 4.05
CA PRO A 85 -8.59 -13.08 2.86
C PRO A 85 -8.98 -14.54 3.10
N HIS A 86 -9.08 -14.96 4.37
CA HIS A 86 -9.56 -16.27 4.77
C HIS A 86 -11.09 -16.45 4.59
N LEU A 87 -11.85 -15.35 4.53
CA LEU A 87 -13.29 -15.33 4.24
C LEU A 87 -13.57 -14.92 2.79
N PHE A 88 -12.74 -14.04 2.22
CA PHE A 88 -12.94 -13.43 0.89
C PHE A 88 -11.81 -13.76 -0.09
N ALA A 89 -11.48 -15.06 -0.19
CA ALA A 89 -10.33 -15.51 -0.98
C ALA A 89 -10.46 -15.20 -2.49
N ALA A 90 -11.68 -15.23 -3.04
CA ALA A 90 -11.92 -14.98 -4.46
C ALA A 90 -11.75 -13.49 -4.79
N GLU A 91 -12.24 -12.62 -3.92
CA GLU A 91 -12.13 -11.17 -4.02
C GLU A 91 -10.67 -10.73 -3.85
N ALA A 92 -9.97 -11.29 -2.86
CA ALA A 92 -8.53 -11.10 -2.69
C ALA A 92 -7.76 -11.50 -3.95
N ALA A 93 -8.01 -12.69 -4.50
CA ALA A 93 -7.37 -13.15 -5.73
C ALA A 93 -7.68 -12.24 -6.94
N SER A 94 -8.91 -11.71 -7.03
CA SER A 94 -9.31 -10.77 -8.06
C SER A 94 -8.49 -9.46 -8.00
N ILE A 95 -8.30 -8.88 -6.82
CA ILE A 95 -7.46 -7.68 -6.64
C ILE A 95 -6.00 -7.97 -6.97
N LEU A 96 -5.44 -9.05 -6.43
CA LEU A 96 -4.04 -9.42 -6.64
C LEU A 96 -3.73 -9.78 -8.11
N SER A 97 -4.73 -10.17 -8.90
CA SER A 97 -4.56 -10.42 -10.34
C SER A 97 -4.45 -9.15 -11.20
N GLN A 98 -4.76 -7.97 -10.65
CA GLN A 98 -4.79 -6.71 -11.41
C GLN A 98 -3.43 -6.00 -11.53
N GLY A 99 -2.40 -6.52 -10.87
CA GLY A 99 -1.04 -6.01 -11.01
C GLY A 99 -0.07 -6.66 -10.03
N ASP A 100 1.21 -6.32 -10.20
CA ASP A 100 2.27 -6.85 -9.36
C ASP A 100 2.38 -6.04 -8.07
N PHE A 101 2.12 -6.70 -6.93
CA PHE A 101 2.37 -6.16 -5.60
C PHE A 101 3.62 -6.82 -5.03
N ASP A 102 4.52 -6.01 -4.47
CA ASP A 102 5.72 -6.48 -3.78
C ASP A 102 5.41 -7.11 -2.42
N PHE A 103 4.32 -6.70 -1.78
CA PHE A 103 3.98 -7.08 -0.41
C PHE A 103 2.47 -7.16 -0.19
N VAL A 104 2.01 -8.16 0.56
CA VAL A 104 0.59 -8.36 0.86
C VAL A 104 0.45 -8.65 2.35
N LEU A 105 -0.32 -7.82 3.05
CA LEU A 105 -0.79 -8.10 4.39
C LEU A 105 -2.15 -8.80 4.32
N GLY A 106 -2.31 -9.85 5.12
CA GLY A 106 -3.62 -10.43 5.39
C GLY A 106 -4.02 -10.07 6.81
N SER A 107 -5.09 -9.29 6.94
CA SER A 107 -5.50 -8.71 8.21
C SER A 107 -6.87 -9.23 8.65
N ALA A 108 -7.17 -9.04 9.93
CA ALA A 108 -8.49 -9.23 10.51
C ALA A 108 -8.88 -7.90 11.16
N HIS A 109 -9.87 -7.23 10.57
CA HIS A 109 -10.40 -5.93 10.96
C HIS A 109 -11.70 -6.03 11.79
N TYR A 110 -12.36 -7.19 11.83
CA TYR A 110 -13.61 -7.38 12.60
C TYR A 110 -13.67 -8.64 13.48
#